data_AF-A0A0F9KH74-F1
#
_entry.id   AF-A0A0F9KH74-F1
#
_cell.length_a   1.000
_cell.length_b   1.000
_cell.length_c   1.000
_cell.angle_alpha   90.00
_cell.angle_beta   90.00
_cell.angle_gamma   90.00
#
_symmetry.space_group_name_H-M   'P 1'
#
loop_
_entity.id
_entity.type
_entity.pdbx_description
1 polymer ?
#
loop_
_entity_poly.entity_id
_entity_poly.type
_entity_poly.pdbx_seq_one_letter_code
_entity_poly.pdbx_strand_id
1 'polypeptide(L)'
;MKLTYLGARRINGLGWIPGQRKYPHLSVSLYAARNAGGYTLEAELGIVPNGRAEPDYLGWVVKQYGVRNFVRFTAKSAVTLMTPKPQTGLYRDDNSEFMLRHGYDDKSGTCGRRIFSGIYKNGRTYKGGSAFHPDTGLRLVITGYDVPTGIVTDMDGGIALADKNDHLASAWSFKGLLDH
;
A
#
# COMPACT_ATOMS: atom_id res chain seq x y z
N MET A 1 -21.64 15.08 -0.99
CA MET A 1 -21.01 15.52 -2.27
C MET A 1 -20.57 17.00 -2.27
N LYS A 2 -21.39 17.96 -1.76
CA LYS A 2 -21.01 19.40 -1.76
C LYS A 2 -19.79 19.75 -0.87
N LEU A 3 -19.67 19.19 0.33
CA LEU A 3 -18.58 19.53 1.29
C LEU A 3 -17.19 19.05 0.84
N THR A 4 -17.07 17.83 0.30
CA THR A 4 -15.81 17.31 -0.26
C THR A 4 -15.35 18.09 -1.49
N TYR A 5 -16.27 18.48 -2.37
CA TYR A 5 -15.98 19.33 -3.53
C TYR A 5 -15.50 20.73 -3.13
N LEU A 6 -16.11 21.33 -2.09
CA LEU A 6 -15.69 22.64 -1.57
C LEU A 6 -14.27 22.61 -0.99
N GLY A 7 -13.89 21.52 -0.30
CA GLY A 7 -12.54 21.33 0.20
C GLY A 7 -11.48 21.30 -0.90
N ALA A 8 -11.66 20.43 -1.90
CA ALA A 8 -10.70 20.31 -3.00
C ALA A 8 -10.58 21.59 -3.84
N ARG A 9 -11.70 22.28 -4.12
CA ARG A 9 -11.69 23.55 -4.87
C ARG A 9 -10.99 24.67 -4.09
N ARG A 10 -11.20 24.75 -2.77
CA ARG A 10 -10.48 25.70 -1.90
C ARG A 10 -8.98 25.46 -1.98
N ILE A 11 -8.54 24.22 -1.81
CA ILE A 11 -7.12 23.84 -1.82
C ILE A 11 -6.48 24.16 -3.17
N ASN A 12 -7.16 23.85 -4.29
CA ASN A 12 -6.67 24.21 -5.62
C ASN A 12 -6.49 25.73 -5.79
N GLY A 13 -7.40 26.53 -5.24
CA GLY A 13 -7.33 28.00 -5.28
C GLY A 13 -6.16 28.61 -4.50
N LEU A 14 -5.50 27.85 -3.61
CA LEU A 14 -4.30 28.30 -2.91
C LEU A 14 -3.03 28.22 -3.76
N GLY A 15 -3.07 27.52 -4.90
CA GLY A 15 -1.90 27.32 -5.76
C GLY A 15 -0.84 26.43 -5.10
N TRP A 16 0.41 26.87 -5.10
CA TRP A 16 1.52 26.11 -4.51
C TRP A 16 1.52 26.21 -2.98
N ILE A 17 1.34 25.08 -2.32
CA ILE A 17 1.36 24.99 -0.86
C ILE A 17 2.68 24.33 -0.43
N PRO A 18 3.48 24.96 0.44
CA PRO A 18 4.64 24.32 1.04
C PRO A 18 4.30 23.00 1.74
N GLY A 19 5.25 22.07 1.77
CA GLY A 19 5.10 20.83 2.53
C GLY A 19 4.82 21.13 3.99
N GLN A 20 3.72 20.61 4.54
CA GLN A 20 3.31 20.85 5.92
C GLN A 20 2.61 19.64 6.52
N ARG A 21 2.56 19.57 7.84
CA ARG A 21 1.89 18.50 8.58
C ARG A 21 1.15 19.08 9.77
N LYS A 22 -0.07 18.58 10.01
CA LYS A 22 -0.84 18.85 11.22
C LYS A 22 -0.47 17.85 12.32
N TYR A 23 -0.41 18.32 13.57
CA TYR A 23 -0.08 17.51 14.73
C TYR A 23 -1.28 17.34 15.67
N PRO A 24 -1.26 16.38 16.62
CA PRO A 24 -2.37 16.15 17.55
C PRO A 24 -2.74 17.38 18.41
N HIS A 25 -1.77 18.23 18.73
CA HIS A 25 -1.99 19.51 19.42
C HIS A 25 -2.49 20.62 18.48
N LEU A 26 -3.00 20.24 17.30
CA LEU A 26 -3.60 21.09 16.27
C LEU A 26 -2.69 22.11 15.60
N SER A 27 -1.40 22.14 15.93
CA SER A 27 -0.44 22.95 15.18
C SER A 27 -0.19 22.39 13.78
N VAL A 28 0.24 23.28 12.90
CA VAL A 28 0.75 22.95 11.58
C VAL A 28 2.19 23.43 11.50
N SER A 29 3.09 22.59 10.99
CA SER A 29 4.50 22.96 10.79
C SER A 29 5.00 22.47 9.45
N LEU A 30 6.03 23.14 8.93
CA LEU A 30 6.71 22.75 7.69
C LEU A 30 7.23 21.32 7.81
N TYR A 31 7.02 20.55 6.75
CA TYR A 31 7.40 19.15 6.68
C TYR A 31 7.90 18.81 5.28
N ALA A 32 9.17 18.40 5.20
CA ALA A 32 9.85 18.09 3.95
C ALA A 32 10.27 16.61 3.92
N ALA A 33 9.47 15.79 3.24
CA ALA A 33 9.76 14.38 3.00
C ALA A 33 9.00 13.87 1.76
N ARG A 34 9.31 12.65 1.30
CA ARG A 34 8.66 12.06 0.09
C ARG A 34 7.14 11.93 0.23
N ASN A 35 6.62 11.76 1.44
CA ASN A 35 5.20 11.67 1.77
C ASN A 35 4.58 13.02 2.16
N ALA A 36 5.30 14.14 2.07
CA ALA A 36 4.80 15.44 2.48
C ALA A 36 3.53 15.88 1.73
N GLY A 37 3.37 15.48 0.46
CA GLY A 37 2.17 15.80 -0.31
C GLY A 37 0.88 15.25 0.34
N GLY A 38 0.92 14.05 0.91
CA GLY A 38 -0.19 13.47 1.65
C GLY A 38 -0.51 14.27 2.91
N TYR A 39 0.50 14.54 3.74
CA TYR A 39 0.32 15.32 4.97
C TYR A 39 -0.12 16.77 4.73
N THR A 40 0.32 17.40 3.63
CA THR A 40 -0.15 18.74 3.24
C THR A 40 -1.65 18.71 2.93
N LEU A 41 -2.11 17.71 2.16
CA LEU A 41 -3.53 17.56 1.85
C LEU A 41 -4.37 17.30 3.11
N GLU A 42 -3.89 16.43 4.00
CA GLU A 42 -4.52 16.17 5.29
C GLU A 42 -4.61 17.43 6.15
N ALA A 43 -3.51 18.18 6.29
CA ALA A 43 -3.47 19.41 7.06
C ALA A 43 -4.48 20.45 6.55
N GLU A 44 -4.57 20.60 5.22
CA GLU A 44 -5.53 21.49 4.56
C GLU A 44 -7.00 21.03 4.72
N LEU A 45 -7.24 19.74 4.85
CA LEU A 45 -8.57 19.20 5.18
C LEU A 45 -8.86 19.21 6.69
N GLY A 46 -7.90 19.68 7.50
CA GLY A 46 -8.00 19.74 8.95
C GLY A 46 -7.80 18.38 9.64
N ILE A 47 -7.32 17.38 8.91
CA ILE A 47 -7.13 16.00 9.36
C ILE A 47 -5.81 15.92 10.14
N VAL A 48 -5.86 15.32 11.33
CA VAL A 48 -4.65 14.95 12.07
C VAL A 48 -4.22 13.57 11.58
N PRO A 49 -3.00 13.41 11.03
CA PRO A 49 -2.54 12.14 10.52
C PRO A 49 -2.55 11.09 11.62
N ASN A 50 -3.18 9.95 11.35
CA ASN A 50 -3.23 8.81 12.25
C ASN A 50 -3.14 7.51 11.45
N GLY A 51 -2.74 6.42 12.10
CA GLY A 51 -2.58 5.12 11.46
C GLY A 51 -3.84 4.25 11.52
N ARG A 52 -5.02 4.83 11.72
CA ARG A 52 -6.27 4.06 11.82
C ARG A 52 -6.81 3.76 10.43
N ALA A 53 -7.38 2.57 10.30
CA ALA A 53 -8.10 2.14 9.11
C ALA A 53 -9.56 2.64 9.20
N GLU A 54 -9.72 3.96 9.32
CA GLU A 54 -11.02 4.63 9.35
C GLU A 54 -11.05 5.67 8.22
N PRO A 55 -12.23 6.05 7.72
CA PRO A 55 -12.30 7.05 6.67
C PRO A 55 -11.70 8.40 7.10
N ASP A 56 -10.81 8.96 6.26
CA ASP A 56 -10.02 10.15 6.57
C ASP A 56 -10.86 11.43 6.70
N TYR A 57 -11.88 11.60 5.84
CA TYR A 57 -12.66 12.84 5.75
C TYR A 57 -14.14 12.57 5.43
N LEU A 58 -15.02 12.81 6.40
CA LEU A 58 -16.48 12.70 6.22
C LEU A 58 -16.93 11.34 5.63
N GLY A 59 -16.30 10.24 6.04
CA GLY A 59 -16.62 8.91 5.50
C GLY A 59 -15.87 8.54 4.21
N TRP A 60 -14.94 9.36 3.74
CA TRP A 60 -14.12 9.10 2.55
C TRP A 60 -12.65 8.88 2.89
N VAL A 61 -12.00 7.95 2.20
CA VAL A 61 -10.53 7.84 2.18
C VAL A 61 -9.97 8.86 1.20
N VAL A 62 -8.98 9.62 1.62
CA VAL A 62 -8.33 10.66 0.82
C VAL A 62 -6.91 10.22 0.48
N LYS A 63 -6.56 10.17 -0.81
CA LYS A 63 -5.22 9.82 -1.28
C LYS A 63 -4.64 10.93 -2.14
N GLN A 64 -3.42 11.34 -1.82
CA GLN A 64 -2.63 12.21 -2.70
C GLN A 64 -1.77 11.35 -3.63
N TYR A 65 -1.71 11.73 -4.91
CA TYR A 65 -0.78 11.15 -5.86
C TYR A 65 -0.26 12.20 -6.85
N GLY A 66 0.93 11.97 -7.40
CA GLY A 66 1.50 12.84 -8.43
C GLY A 66 0.95 12.49 -9.81
N VAL A 67 0.63 13.50 -10.62
CA VAL A 67 0.14 13.33 -12.01
C VAL A 67 1.17 13.76 -13.05
N ARG A 68 1.19 13.10 -14.21
CA ARG A 68 2.07 13.45 -15.35
C ARG A 68 1.61 14.68 -16.10
N ASN A 69 0.29 14.92 -16.12
CA ASN A 69 -0.33 16.09 -16.72
C ASN A 69 -1.65 16.42 -15.99
N PHE A 70 -2.03 17.69 -15.99
CA PHE A 70 -3.21 18.20 -15.27
C PHE A 70 -4.53 18.10 -16.07
N VAL A 71 -4.53 17.44 -17.23
CA VAL A 71 -5.73 17.26 -18.06
C VAL A 71 -6.32 15.87 -17.88
N ARG A 72 -5.48 14.83 -18.02
CA ARG A 72 -5.86 13.42 -17.90
C ARG A 72 -5.65 12.85 -16.50
N PHE A 73 -4.98 13.61 -15.62
CA PHE A 73 -4.64 13.21 -14.24
C PHE A 73 -3.99 11.82 -14.14
N THR A 74 -3.19 11.43 -15.13
CA THR A 74 -2.55 10.12 -15.16
C THR A 74 -1.46 10.04 -14.10
N ALA A 75 -1.54 9.04 -13.22
CA ALA A 75 -0.61 8.88 -12.11
C ALA A 75 0.84 8.68 -12.59
N LYS A 76 1.79 9.31 -11.91
CA LYS A 76 3.24 9.14 -12.15
C LYS A 76 3.73 7.76 -11.72
N SER A 77 3.15 7.22 -10.66
CA SER A 77 3.49 5.94 -10.03
C SER A 77 2.22 5.24 -9.52
N ALA A 78 2.35 3.98 -9.10
CA ALA A 78 1.28 3.28 -8.40
C ALA A 78 0.82 4.08 -7.17
N VAL A 79 -0.49 4.09 -6.92
CA VAL A 79 -1.10 4.71 -5.74
C VAL A 79 -1.37 3.60 -4.73
N THR A 80 -0.80 3.74 -3.52
CA THR A 80 -1.06 2.80 -2.43
C THR A 80 -2.51 2.95 -1.98
N LEU A 81 -3.30 1.90 -2.16
CA LEU A 81 -4.70 1.88 -1.71
C LEU A 81 -4.78 1.65 -0.20
N MET A 82 -4.08 0.62 0.28
CA MET A 82 -4.10 0.16 1.67
C MET A 82 -2.81 -0.58 2.03
N THR A 83 -2.56 -0.78 3.33
CA THR A 83 -1.38 -1.50 3.85
C THR A 83 -1.75 -2.46 4.98
N PRO A 84 -2.64 -3.44 4.71
CA PRO A 84 -3.03 -4.42 5.71
C PRO A 84 -1.85 -5.32 6.06
N LYS A 85 -1.78 -5.76 7.31
CA LYS A 85 -0.80 -6.77 7.73
C LYS A 85 -1.27 -8.18 7.35
N PRO A 86 -0.36 -9.10 6.98
CA PRO A 86 -0.73 -10.50 6.78
C PRO A 86 -1.38 -11.09 8.03
N GLN A 87 -2.41 -11.89 7.83
CA GLN A 87 -3.15 -12.55 8.90
C GLN A 87 -2.67 -13.98 9.17
N THR A 88 -2.02 -14.64 8.22
CA THR A 88 -1.50 -16.01 8.37
C THR A 88 -0.21 -16.21 7.55
N GLY A 89 0.41 -17.38 7.71
CA GLY A 89 1.64 -17.76 7.04
C GLY A 89 2.89 -17.42 7.85
N LEU A 90 4.04 -17.84 7.35
CA LEU A 90 5.32 -17.77 8.06
C LEU A 90 5.65 -16.36 8.59
N TYR A 91 5.28 -15.30 7.86
CA TYR A 91 5.46 -13.92 8.32
C TYR A 91 4.87 -13.65 9.70
N ARG A 92 3.68 -14.20 9.98
CA ARG A 92 2.98 -14.06 11.26
C ARG A 92 3.51 -15.05 12.28
N ASP A 93 3.75 -16.28 11.85
CA ASP A 93 4.04 -17.39 12.76
C ASP A 93 5.49 -17.37 13.26
N ASP A 94 6.44 -17.06 12.38
CA ASP A 94 7.86 -16.87 12.70
C ASP A 94 8.49 -15.85 11.74
N ASN A 95 8.48 -14.58 12.16
CA ASN A 95 9.02 -13.49 11.34
C ASN A 95 10.53 -13.59 11.10
N SER A 96 11.27 -14.16 12.06
CA SER A 96 12.72 -14.36 11.94
C SER A 96 13.00 -15.36 10.83
N GLU A 97 12.32 -16.50 10.84
CA GLU A 97 12.44 -17.52 9.80
C GLU A 97 11.94 -17.00 8.45
N PHE A 98 10.85 -16.22 8.43
CA PHE A 98 10.41 -15.53 7.21
C PHE A 98 11.53 -14.66 6.60
N MET A 99 12.22 -13.85 7.41
CA MET A 99 13.30 -12.99 6.95
C MET A 99 14.55 -13.79 6.53
N LEU A 100 14.81 -14.93 7.16
CA LEU A 100 15.88 -15.86 6.76
C LEU A 100 15.58 -16.53 5.42
N ARG A 101 14.34 -16.95 5.18
CA ARG A 101 13.95 -17.65 3.94
C ARG A 101 13.69 -16.74 2.76
N HIS A 102 13.01 -15.62 3.00
CA HIS A 102 12.44 -14.79 1.93
C HIS A 102 13.00 -13.36 1.89
N GLY A 103 13.76 -12.96 2.92
CA GLY A 103 14.54 -11.74 2.87
C GLY A 103 15.79 -11.90 2.00
N TYR A 104 16.38 -10.77 1.62
CA TYR A 104 17.65 -10.71 0.89
C TYR A 104 18.52 -9.58 1.45
N ASP A 105 19.81 -9.61 1.16
CA ASP A 105 20.75 -8.64 1.71
C ASP A 105 20.53 -7.25 1.11
N ASP A 106 20.70 -6.21 1.94
CA ASP A 106 20.50 -4.84 1.53
C ASP A 106 21.42 -4.44 0.38
N LYS A 107 20.82 -4.22 -0.80
CA LYS A 107 21.49 -3.79 -2.02
C LYS A 107 21.99 -2.34 -1.96
N SER A 108 21.59 -1.57 -0.95
CA SER A 108 22.04 -0.18 -0.72
C SER A 108 23.29 -0.07 0.15
N GLY A 109 23.88 -1.20 0.58
CA GLY A 109 25.22 -1.24 1.18
C GLY A 109 25.27 -1.33 2.71
N THR A 110 24.13 -1.46 3.39
CA THR A 110 24.13 -1.70 4.84
C THR A 110 24.48 -3.17 5.12
N CYS A 111 25.73 -3.44 5.49
CA CYS A 111 26.18 -4.80 5.82
C CYS A 111 25.32 -5.44 6.93
N GLY A 112 24.94 -6.70 6.76
CA GLY A 112 24.14 -7.46 7.73
C GLY A 112 22.65 -7.11 7.78
N ARG A 113 22.20 -6.09 7.03
CA ARG A 113 20.77 -5.76 6.95
C ARG A 113 20.07 -6.66 5.94
N ARG A 114 19.06 -7.39 6.42
CA ARG A 114 18.13 -8.15 5.58
C ARG A 114 16.90 -7.31 5.28
N ILE A 115 16.46 -7.33 4.03
CA ILE A 115 15.29 -6.60 3.55
C ILE A 115 14.33 -7.58 2.88
N PHE A 116 13.05 -7.36 3.09
CA PHE A 116 11.99 -7.98 2.30
C PHE A 116 11.26 -6.88 1.52
N SER A 117 11.35 -6.92 0.19
CA SER A 117 10.66 -6.01 -0.71
C SER A 117 10.49 -6.68 -2.07
N GLY A 118 9.51 -6.21 -2.84
CA GLY A 118 9.25 -6.75 -4.17
C GLY A 118 7.92 -6.25 -4.72
N ILE A 119 7.80 -6.29 -6.05
CA ILE A 119 6.52 -6.08 -6.71
C ILE A 119 6.01 -7.45 -7.15
N TYR A 120 4.83 -7.81 -6.64
CA TYR A 120 4.19 -9.08 -6.95
C TYR A 120 2.94 -8.84 -7.79
N LYS A 121 2.83 -9.56 -8.91
CA LYS A 121 1.73 -9.42 -9.86
C LYS A 121 1.18 -10.80 -10.18
N ASN A 122 -0.11 -11.01 -9.95
CA ASN A 122 -0.76 -12.27 -10.32
C ASN A 122 -0.75 -12.44 -11.84
N GLY A 123 -0.58 -13.69 -12.29
CA GLY A 123 -0.61 -14.04 -13.72
C GLY A 123 0.52 -13.46 -14.57
N ARG A 124 1.61 -12.97 -13.96
CA ARG A 124 2.80 -12.48 -14.68
C ARG A 124 4.06 -13.21 -14.23
N THR A 125 4.97 -13.40 -15.18
CA THR A 125 6.31 -13.93 -14.93
C THR A 125 7.31 -12.80 -14.72
N TYR A 126 8.38 -13.14 -14.00
CA TYR A 126 9.56 -12.31 -13.78
C TYR A 126 10.58 -12.50 -14.90
N LYS A 127 11.68 -11.74 -14.84
CA LYS A 127 12.79 -11.85 -15.79
C LYS A 127 13.26 -13.31 -15.86
N GLY A 128 13.41 -13.83 -17.09
CA GLY A 128 13.77 -15.23 -17.33
C GLY A 128 12.60 -16.22 -17.32
N GLY A 129 11.35 -15.74 -17.29
CA GLY A 129 10.16 -16.59 -17.41
C GLY A 129 9.73 -17.27 -16.10
N SER A 130 10.43 -17.01 -14.99
CA SER A 130 10.08 -17.53 -13.67
C SER A 130 8.73 -16.99 -13.18
N ALA A 131 7.90 -17.85 -12.57
CA ALA A 131 6.70 -17.42 -11.84
C ALA A 131 7.02 -16.79 -10.47
N PHE A 132 8.27 -16.92 -10.00
CA PHE A 132 8.71 -16.51 -8.66
C PHE A 132 9.66 -15.31 -8.72
N HIS A 133 9.51 -14.41 -7.75
CA HIS A 133 10.33 -13.22 -7.62
C HIS A 133 11.79 -13.61 -7.35
N PRO A 134 12.77 -13.07 -8.10
CA PRO A 134 14.16 -13.55 -8.07
C PRO A 134 14.84 -13.38 -6.70
N ASP A 135 14.49 -12.32 -5.96
CA ASP A 135 15.14 -12.04 -4.67
C ASP A 135 14.50 -12.77 -3.49
N THR A 136 13.21 -13.13 -3.57
CA THR A 136 12.44 -13.63 -2.42
C THR A 136 11.96 -15.07 -2.60
N GLY A 137 11.98 -15.58 -3.83
CA GLY A 137 11.46 -16.90 -4.18
C GLY A 137 9.94 -17.03 -4.05
N LEU A 138 9.22 -15.91 -3.93
CA LEU A 138 7.77 -15.89 -3.72
C LEU A 138 7.00 -15.47 -4.96
N ARG A 139 5.76 -15.93 -5.07
CA ARG A 139 4.79 -15.49 -6.09
C ARG A 139 3.49 -15.02 -5.44
N LEU A 140 2.79 -14.09 -6.10
CA LEU A 140 1.42 -13.73 -5.70
C LEU A 140 0.46 -14.82 -6.14
N VAL A 141 -0.37 -15.29 -5.22
CA VAL A 141 -1.48 -16.18 -5.51
C VAL A 141 -2.77 -15.55 -5.01
N ILE A 142 -3.87 -15.80 -5.72
CA ILE A 142 -5.21 -15.40 -5.33
C ILE A 142 -6.05 -16.68 -5.30
N THR A 143 -6.69 -16.95 -4.17
CA THR A 143 -7.59 -18.08 -3.97
C THR A 143 -9.01 -17.57 -3.74
N GLY A 144 -10.03 -18.35 -4.09
CA GLY A 144 -11.43 -17.94 -3.91
C GLY A 144 -11.90 -16.80 -4.81
N TYR A 145 -11.17 -16.50 -5.90
CA TYR A 145 -11.55 -15.53 -6.92
C TYR A 145 -11.59 -16.18 -8.29
N ASP A 146 -12.73 -16.11 -8.96
CA ASP A 146 -12.91 -16.60 -10.31
C ASP A 146 -12.56 -15.52 -11.34
N VAL A 147 -11.45 -15.71 -12.04
CA VAL A 147 -10.93 -14.72 -13.01
C VAL A 147 -11.88 -14.49 -14.19
N PRO A 148 -12.49 -15.52 -14.82
CA PRO A 148 -13.43 -15.32 -15.91
C PRO A 148 -14.67 -14.49 -15.55
N THR A 149 -15.29 -14.74 -14.39
CA THR A 149 -16.49 -14.00 -13.98
C THR A 149 -16.18 -12.71 -13.22
N GLY A 150 -14.99 -12.60 -12.65
CA GLY A 150 -14.59 -11.46 -11.82
C GLY A 150 -15.21 -11.47 -10.43
N ILE A 151 -15.60 -12.65 -9.93
CA ILE A 151 -16.37 -12.82 -8.69
C ILE A 151 -15.52 -13.52 -7.63
N VAL A 152 -15.62 -13.06 -6.38
CA VAL A 152 -15.15 -13.81 -5.21
C VAL A 152 -16.11 -14.97 -4.96
N THR A 153 -15.64 -16.20 -5.19
CA THR A 153 -16.42 -17.44 -5.04
C THR A 153 -16.27 -18.05 -3.66
N ASP A 154 -15.21 -17.70 -2.93
CA ASP A 154 -14.97 -18.14 -1.56
C ASP A 154 -14.40 -17.00 -0.72
N MET A 155 -15.16 -16.60 0.31
CA MET A 155 -14.80 -15.51 1.22
C MET A 155 -13.70 -15.90 2.22
N ASP A 156 -13.43 -17.19 2.40
CA ASP A 156 -12.28 -17.69 3.18
C ASP A 156 -11.00 -17.75 2.33
N GLY A 157 -11.13 -17.54 1.02
CA GLY A 157 -10.02 -17.26 0.12
C GLY A 157 -9.33 -15.91 0.40
N GLY A 158 -8.40 -15.55 -0.47
CA GLY A 158 -7.65 -14.32 -0.28
C GLY A 158 -6.48 -14.12 -1.22
N ILE A 159 -5.57 -13.25 -0.81
CA ILE A 159 -4.32 -12.96 -1.49
C ILE A 159 -3.20 -13.51 -0.64
N ALA A 160 -2.23 -14.21 -1.24
CA ALA A 160 -1.07 -14.70 -0.52
C ALA A 160 0.22 -14.59 -1.33
N LEU A 161 1.34 -14.62 -0.62
CA LEU A 161 2.64 -14.91 -1.16
C LEU A 161 3.01 -16.35 -0.80
N ALA A 162 3.26 -17.16 -1.83
CA ALA A 162 3.61 -18.57 -1.70
C ALA A 162 5.01 -18.86 -2.26
N ASP A 163 5.72 -19.81 -1.65
CA ASP A 163 7.01 -20.29 -2.13
C ASP A 163 6.85 -21.37 -3.22
N LYS A 164 7.98 -21.90 -3.70
CA LYS A 164 8.02 -22.94 -4.75
C LYS A 164 7.43 -24.30 -4.36
N ASN A 165 7.23 -24.53 -3.07
CA ASN A 165 6.61 -25.73 -2.51
C ASN A 165 5.14 -25.47 -2.13
N ASP A 166 4.59 -24.33 -2.55
CA ASP A 166 3.26 -23.83 -2.21
C ASP A 166 3.04 -23.59 -0.71
N HIS A 167 4.11 -23.43 0.08
CA HIS A 167 3.97 -22.95 1.46
C HIS A 167 3.63 -21.47 1.50
N LEU A 168 2.71 -21.09 2.40
CA LEU A 168 2.29 -19.71 2.59
C LEU A 168 3.35 -18.93 3.39
N ALA A 169 4.03 -18.02 2.72
CA ALA A 169 4.96 -17.09 3.38
C ALA A 169 4.20 -15.94 4.06
N SER A 170 3.13 -15.45 3.45
CA SER A 170 2.23 -14.46 4.04
C SER A 170 0.89 -14.49 3.33
N ALA A 171 -0.23 -14.33 4.05
CA ALA A 171 -1.54 -14.27 3.42
C ALA A 171 -2.50 -13.27 4.10
N TRP A 172 -3.46 -12.79 3.31
CA TRP A 172 -4.54 -11.89 3.69
C TRP A 172 -5.85 -12.50 3.19
N SER A 173 -6.78 -12.78 4.10
CA SER A 173 -8.13 -13.25 3.71
C SER A 173 -8.92 -12.11 3.07
N PHE A 174 -9.90 -12.41 2.21
CA PHE A 174 -10.79 -11.37 1.68
C PHE A 174 -11.58 -10.67 2.78
N LYS A 175 -12.06 -11.42 3.79
CA LYS A 175 -12.70 -10.84 4.98
C LYS A 175 -11.78 -9.80 5.63
N GLY A 176 -10.52 -10.16 5.90
CA GLY A 176 -9.54 -9.25 6.48
C GLY A 176 -9.17 -8.04 5.61
N LEU A 177 -9.23 -8.18 4.28
CA LEU A 177 -9.03 -7.05 3.37
C LEU A 177 -10.24 -6.11 3.29
N LEU A 178 -11.46 -6.63 3.49
CA LEU A 178 -12.70 -5.87 3.46
C LEU A 178 -13.02 -5.18 4.79
N ASP A 179 -12.56 -5.77 5.90
CA ASP A 179 -12.65 -5.17 7.25
C ASP A 179 -11.67 -3.99 7.44
N HIS A 180 -10.84 -3.71 6.44
CA HIS A 180 -9.81 -2.67 6.46
C HIS A 180 -10.32 -1.34 5.88
#